data_AF-A0A1W6LC60-F1
#
_entry.id   AF-A0A1W6LC60-F1
#
_cell.length_a   1.000
_cell.length_b   1.000
_cell.length_c   1.000
_cell.angle_alpha   90.00
_cell.angle_beta   90.00
_cell.angle_gamma   90.00
#
_symmetry.space_group_name_H-M   'P 1'
#
loop_
_entity.id
_entity.type
_entity.pdbx_description
1 polymer ?
#
loop_
_entity_poly.entity_id
_entity_poly.type
_entity_poly.pdbx_seq_one_letter_code
_entity_poly.pdbx_strand_id
1 'polypeptide(L)'
;MPVSRALADTLAILHALLVAALLMSAAYVWHLRCEGFGCTGIGVAWFAWAVIFLLVSVLGFGAGRLARARPLARQVVRWGLRVQLAVGAVLLVVWVSHQVA
;
A
#
# COMPACT_ATOMS: atom_id res chain seq x y z
N MET A 1 -13.64 16.62 -23.14
CA MET A 1 -12.79 16.46 -21.94
C MET A 1 -12.08 15.09 -21.94
N PRO A 2 -11.03 14.89 -22.76
CA PRO A 2 -10.24 13.66 -22.78
C PRO A 2 -9.16 13.58 -21.68
N VAL A 3 -8.69 14.74 -21.19
CA VAL A 3 -7.60 14.84 -20.20
C VAL A 3 -7.96 14.16 -18.87
N SER A 4 -9.19 14.33 -18.39
CA SER A 4 -9.64 13.70 -17.14
C SER A 4 -9.76 12.18 -17.23
N ARG A 5 -9.92 11.63 -18.44
CA ARG A 5 -9.99 10.17 -18.66
C ARG A 5 -8.60 9.54 -18.64
N ALA A 6 -7.65 10.14 -19.36
CA ALA A 6 -6.26 9.71 -19.33
C ALA A 6 -5.68 9.80 -17.90
N LEU A 7 -5.95 10.90 -17.20
CA LEU A 7 -5.49 11.10 -15.82
C LEU A 7 -6.03 10.02 -14.86
N ALA A 8 -7.31 9.64 -14.99
CA ALA A 8 -7.90 8.58 -14.15
C ALA A 8 -7.28 7.21 -14.42
N ASP A 9 -7.02 6.87 -15.68
CA ASP A 9 -6.39 5.60 -16.06
C ASP A 9 -4.92 5.56 -15.61
N THR A 10 -4.16 6.66 -15.77
CA THR A 10 -2.79 6.79 -15.26
C THR A 10 -2.73 6.67 -13.74
N LEU A 11 -3.63 7.33 -13.02
CA LEU A 11 -3.73 7.23 -11.55
C LEU A 11 -4.04 5.80 -11.09
N ALA A 12 -4.92 5.08 -11.79
CA ALA A 12 -5.25 3.70 -11.46
C ALA A 12 -4.05 2.75 -11.66
N ILE A 13 -3.33 2.91 -12.79
CA ILE A 13 -2.11 2.12 -13.07
C ILE A 13 -1.02 2.46 -12.04
N LEU A 14 -0.78 3.73 -11.78
CA LEU A 14 0.21 4.18 -10.81
C LEU A 14 -0.10 3.64 -9.41
N HIS A 15 -1.37 3.67 -9.00
CA HIS A 15 -1.80 3.09 -7.73
C HIS A 15 -1.55 1.58 -7.67
N ALA A 16 -1.84 0.84 -8.74
CA ALA A 16 -1.56 -0.60 -8.80
C ALA A 16 -0.05 -0.90 -8.69
N LEU A 17 0.79 -0.13 -9.37
CA LEU A 17 2.25 -0.26 -9.30
C LEU A 17 2.78 0.05 -7.89
N LEU A 18 2.28 1.12 -7.26
CA LEU A 18 2.64 1.48 -5.89
C LEU A 18 2.24 0.39 -4.88
N VAL A 19 1.05 -0.20 -5.05
CA VAL A 19 0.60 -1.33 -4.21
C VAL A 19 1.51 -2.54 -4.40
N ALA A 20 1.89 -2.88 -5.64
CA ALA A 20 2.84 -3.97 -5.89
C ALA A 20 4.22 -3.70 -5.27
N ALA A 21 4.73 -2.47 -5.39
CA ALA A 21 5.98 -2.07 -4.76
C ALA A 21 5.92 -2.15 -3.22
N LEU A 22 4.80 -1.77 -2.61
CA LEU A 22 4.56 -1.92 -1.17
C LEU A 22 4.59 -3.39 -0.74
N LEU A 23 3.99 -4.30 -1.52
CA LEU A 23 4.03 -5.74 -1.22
C LEU A 23 5.44 -6.30 -1.31
N MET A 24 6.18 -5.95 -2.37
CA MET A 24 7.56 -6.41 -2.56
C MET A 24 8.48 -5.88 -1.45
N SER A 25 8.34 -4.59 -1.09
CA SER A 25 9.13 -4.00 0.00
C SER A 25 8.77 -4.59 1.37
N ALA A 26 7.50 -4.89 1.64
CA ALA A 26 7.10 -5.58 2.85
C ALA A 26 7.78 -6.96 2.96
N ALA A 27 7.77 -7.75 1.87
CA ALA A 27 8.46 -9.03 1.82
C ALA A 27 9.97 -8.88 2.01
N TYR A 28 10.59 -7.89 1.37
CA TYR A 28 12.00 -7.60 1.53
C TYR A 28 12.37 -7.25 2.98
N VAL A 29 11.62 -6.33 3.62
CA VAL A 29 11.83 -5.93 5.01
C VAL A 29 11.62 -7.12 5.96
N TRP A 30 10.68 -8.03 5.63
CA TRP A 30 10.47 -9.26 6.40
C TRP A 30 11.66 -10.22 6.36
N HIS A 31 12.44 -10.21 5.28
CA HIS A 31 13.62 -11.05 5.11
C HIS A 31 14.91 -10.45 5.70
N LEU A 32 14.89 -9.18 6.12
CA LEU A 32 16.04 -8.56 6.78
C LEU A 32 16.31 -9.26 8.11
N ARG A 33 17.53 -9.81 8.25
CA ARG A 33 18.00 -10.34 9.53
C ARG A 33 18.65 -9.22 10.35
N CYS A 34 18.56 -9.31 11.67
CA CYS A 34 19.22 -8.35 12.55
C CYS A 34 20.74 -8.56 12.51
N GLU A 35 21.47 -7.77 11.73
CA GLU A 35 22.93 -7.72 11.73
C GLU A 35 23.40 -6.37 12.32
N GLY A 36 24.20 -6.37 13.41
CA GLY A 36 24.80 -5.16 14.00
C GLY A 36 23.85 -4.29 14.85
N PHE A 37 23.74 -2.98 14.58
CA PHE A 37 22.74 -2.07 15.21
C PHE A 37 21.27 -2.54 15.00
N GLY A 38 21.08 -3.61 14.23
CA GLY A 38 20.45 -4.83 14.76
C GLY A 38 18.97 -4.92 14.45
N CYS A 39 18.12 -4.53 15.38
CA CYS A 39 16.67 -4.64 15.18
C CYS A 39 15.97 -3.28 15.11
N THR A 40 16.67 -2.19 15.49
CA THR A 40 16.15 -0.82 15.44
C THR A 40 15.91 -0.35 14.01
N GLY A 41 16.79 -0.72 13.06
CA GLY A 41 16.64 -0.38 11.64
C GLY A 41 15.42 -1.05 10.99
N ILE A 42 15.06 -2.25 11.43
CA ILE A 42 13.86 -2.96 10.97
C ILE A 42 12.60 -2.21 11.41
N GLY A 43 12.57 -1.69 12.65
CA GLY A 43 11.49 -0.84 13.13
C GLY A 43 11.32 0.43 12.31
N VAL A 44 12.41 1.13 11.99
CA VAL A 44 12.38 2.33 11.13
C VAL A 44 11.92 2.01 9.71
N ALA A 45 12.35 0.87 9.14
CA ALA A 45 11.90 0.43 7.82
C ALA A 45 10.39 0.16 7.80
N TRP A 46 9.84 -0.52 8.81
CA TRP A 46 8.40 -0.72 8.96
C TRP A 46 7.64 0.60 9.17
N PHE A 47 8.22 1.55 9.91
CA PHE A 47 7.61 2.86 10.11
C PHE A 47 7.54 3.65 8.79
N ALA A 48 8.64 3.73 8.06
CA ALA A 48 8.68 4.37 6.74
C ALA A 48 7.70 3.69 5.76
N TRP A 49 7.66 2.36 5.77
CA TRP A 49 6.70 1.58 4.98
C TRP A 49 5.26 1.93 5.33
N ALA A 50 4.91 2.05 6.62
CA ALA A 50 3.57 2.41 7.07
C ALA A 50 3.14 3.82 6.62
N VAL A 51 4.06 4.79 6.65
CA VAL A 51 3.80 6.15 6.13
C VAL A 51 3.52 6.12 4.63
N ILE A 52 4.34 5.41 3.85
CA ILE A 52 4.13 5.27 2.39
C ILE A 52 2.82 4.54 2.12
N PHE A 53 2.51 3.49 2.87
CA PHE A 53 1.26 2.74 2.79
C PHE A 53 0.04 3.66 2.97
N LEU A 54 0.08 4.56 3.96
CA LEU A 54 -0.96 5.57 4.20
C LEU A 54 -1.11 6.53 3.01
N LEU A 55 -0.01 7.06 2.49
CA LEU A 55 -0.02 7.98 1.35
C LEU A 55 -0.61 7.32 0.10
N VAL A 56 -0.22 6.09 -0.21
CA VAL A 56 -0.75 5.34 -1.37
C VAL A 56 -2.24 5.01 -1.18
N SER A 57 -2.67 4.74 0.05
CA SER A 57 -4.08 4.51 0.38
C SER A 57 -4.93 5.77 0.15
N VAL A 58 -4.46 6.93 0.63
CA VAL A 58 -5.13 8.23 0.40
C VAL A 58 -5.20 8.55 -1.10
N LEU A 59 -4.12 8.30 -1.84
CA LEU A 59 -4.09 8.44 -3.30
C LEU A 59 -5.13 7.53 -3.97
N GLY A 60 -5.25 6.27 -3.54
CA GLY A 60 -6.26 5.32 -4.02
C GLY A 60 -7.69 5.79 -3.76
N PHE A 61 -7.98 6.31 -2.56
CA PHE A 61 -9.28 6.91 -2.24
C PHE A 61 -9.60 8.13 -3.12
N GLY A 62 -8.62 9.01 -3.36
CA GLY A 62 -8.76 10.15 -4.26
C GLY A 62 -9.01 9.74 -5.71
N ALA A 63 -8.22 8.78 -6.21
CA ALA A 63 -8.38 8.21 -7.55
C ALA A 63 -9.75 7.53 -7.72
N GLY A 64 -10.27 6.85 -6.69
CA GLY A 64 -11.59 6.23 -6.71
C GLY A 64 -12.75 7.22 -6.81
N ARG A 65 -12.58 8.46 -6.33
CA ARG A 65 -13.56 9.55 -6.53
C ARG A 65 -13.53 10.09 -7.96
N LEU A 66 -12.35 10.23 -8.56
CA LEU A 66 -12.19 10.67 -9.95
C LEU A 66 -12.63 9.61 -10.96
N ALA A 67 -12.37 8.33 -10.67
CA ALA A 67 -12.69 7.20 -11.54
C ALA A 67 -14.19 6.78 -11.51
N ARG A 68 -15.08 7.53 -10.84
CA ARG A 68 -16.52 7.21 -10.75
C ARG A 68 -17.18 7.00 -12.12
N ALA A 69 -16.70 7.66 -13.16
CA ALA A 69 -17.22 7.56 -14.52
C ALA A 69 -16.66 6.35 -15.33
N ARG A 70 -15.74 5.54 -14.77
CA ARG A 70 -15.07 4.42 -15.46
C ARG A 70 -15.13 3.15 -14.61
N PRO A 71 -15.94 2.14 -15.00
CA PRO A 71 -16.16 0.95 -14.17
C PRO A 71 -14.89 0.12 -13.95
N LEU A 72 -14.03 -0.03 -14.97
CA LEU A 72 -12.78 -0.79 -14.88
C LEU A 72 -11.75 -0.13 -13.95
N ALA A 73 -11.44 1.17 -14.15
CA ALA A 73 -10.53 1.91 -13.27
C ALA A 73 -11.01 1.92 -11.81
N ARG A 74 -12.33 2.06 -11.60
CA ARG A 74 -12.94 1.96 -10.27
C ARG A 74 -12.77 0.58 -9.64
N GLN A 75 -12.88 -0.48 -10.43
CA GLN A 75 -12.73 -1.86 -9.96
C GLN A 75 -11.29 -2.16 -9.57
N VAL A 76 -10.31 -1.71 -10.37
CA VAL A 76 -8.86 -1.81 -10.06
C VAL A 76 -8.53 -1.08 -8.76
N VAL A 77 -8.96 0.18 -8.62
CA VAL A 77 -8.71 0.97 -7.39
C VAL A 77 -9.38 0.34 -6.16
N ARG A 78 -10.61 -0.19 -6.30
CA ARG A 78 -11.28 -0.90 -5.19
C ARG A 78 -10.56 -2.16 -4.77
N TRP A 79 -10.07 -2.95 -5.72
CA TRP A 79 -9.28 -4.14 -5.41
C TRP A 79 -7.96 -3.76 -4.74
N GLY A 80 -7.27 -2.72 -5.25
CA GLY A 80 -6.06 -2.18 -4.62
C GLY A 80 -6.28 -1.77 -3.17
N LEU A 81 -7.35 -1.02 -2.89
CA LEU A 81 -7.73 -0.63 -1.53
C LEU A 81 -8.07 -1.83 -0.63
N ARG A 82 -8.77 -2.85 -1.16
CA ARG A 82 -9.07 -4.07 -0.41
C ARG A 82 -7.80 -4.85 -0.05
N VAL A 83 -6.88 -4.98 -1.00
CA VAL A 83 -5.57 -5.61 -0.76
C VAL A 83 -4.79 -4.84 0.28
N GLN A 84 -4.74 -3.51 0.18
CA GLN A 84 -4.11 -2.68 1.21
C GLN A 84 -4.73 -2.91 2.59
N LEU A 85 -6.06 -2.85 2.71
CA LEU A 85 -6.76 -3.09 3.98
C LEU A 85 -6.47 -4.49 4.54
N ALA A 86 -6.49 -5.52 3.70
CA ALA A 86 -6.18 -6.89 4.11
C ALA A 86 -4.73 -7.02 4.60
N VAL A 87 -3.78 -6.47 3.86
CA VAL A 87 -2.35 -6.47 4.22
C VAL A 87 -2.12 -5.72 5.53
N GLY A 88 -2.69 -4.52 5.67
CA GLY A 88 -2.61 -3.73 6.89
C GLY A 88 -3.24 -4.45 8.09
N ALA A 89 -4.38 -5.11 7.91
CA ALA A 89 -5.02 -5.91 8.95
C ALA A 89 -4.17 -7.11 9.37
N VAL A 90 -3.61 -7.86 8.42
CA VAL A 90 -2.70 -8.98 8.71
C VAL A 90 -1.47 -8.50 9.47
N LEU A 91 -0.83 -7.42 9.03
CA LEU A 91 0.33 -6.83 9.70
C LEU A 91 0.00 -6.34 11.12
N LEU A 92 -1.16 -5.73 11.32
CA LEU A 92 -1.64 -5.35 12.66
C LEU A 92 -1.86 -6.56 13.55
N VAL A 93 -2.48 -7.63 13.04
CA VAL A 93 -2.71 -8.86 13.80
C VAL A 93 -1.40 -9.50 14.21
N VAL A 94 -0.44 -9.61 13.28
CA VAL A 94 0.90 -10.13 13.57
C VAL A 94 1.59 -9.27 14.63
N TRP A 95 1.59 -7.95 14.46
CA TRP A 95 2.22 -7.05 15.42
C TRP A 95 1.60 -7.16 16.82
N VAL A 96 0.26 -7.18 16.92
CA VAL A 96 -0.43 -7.37 18.20
C VAL A 96 -0.07 -8.72 18.79
N SER A 97 -0.14 -9.81 18.04
CA SER A 97 0.23 -11.15 18.55
C SER A 97 1.67 -11.22 19.07
N HIS A 98 2.57 -10.45 18.47
CA HIS A 98 3.98 -10.37 18.87
C HIS A 98 4.21 -9.43 20.06
N GLN A 99 3.25 -8.57 20.41
CA GLN A 99 3.25 -7.74 21.62
C GLN A 99 2.66 -8.45 22.83
N VAL A 100 1.71 -9.38 22.62
CA VAL A 100 1.05 -10.12 23.71
C VAL A 100 1.81 -11.39 24.12
N ALA A 101 2.78 -11.85 23.32
CA ALA A 101 3.64 -12.99 23.60
C ALA A 101 4.94 -12.57 24.31
#